data_AF-A0A1I2L044-F1
#
_entry.id   AF-A0A1I2L044-F1
#
_cell.length_a   1.000
_cell.length_b   1.000
_cell.length_c   1.000
_cell.angle_alpha   90.00
_cell.angle_beta   90.00
_cell.angle_gamma   90.00
#
_symmetry.space_group_name_H-M   'P 1'
#
loop_
_entity.id
_entity.type
_entity.pdbx_description
1 polymer ?
#
loop_
_entity_poly.entity_id
_entity_poly.type
_entity_poly.pdbx_seq_one_letter_code
_entity_poly.pdbx_strand_id
1 'polypeptide(L)'
;MGIYLVSVGADSWAQDECAPLLAEALADRGLPPYPGPPAAAGDFEEKLVPSMDAFSAVCERHGAGQFLDASLIVPVDFAGLIELPVENPYDDVTKVFSAQRLRVLMAPIAAEAGLPAVLPAGPMALTTAIEDPLLFYVALFRQAAQHSVRHGCPLTYV
;
A
#
# COMPACT_ATOMS: atom_id res chain seq x y z
N MET A 1 -15.78 8.41 11.52
CA MET A 1 -14.70 7.41 11.43
C MET A 1 -13.96 7.70 10.12
N GLY A 2 -12.63 7.77 10.12
CA GLY A 2 -11.85 7.96 8.88
C GLY A 2 -11.28 6.63 8.40
N ILE A 3 -10.79 6.57 7.16
CA ILE A 3 -10.09 5.42 6.60
C ILE A 3 -8.61 5.51 6.99
N TYR A 4 -7.98 4.40 7.35
CA TYR A 4 -6.58 4.32 7.71
C TYR A 4 -5.86 3.32 6.83
N LEU A 5 -4.62 3.60 6.44
CA LEU A 5 -3.71 2.62 5.85
C LEU A 5 -2.79 2.11 6.96
N VAL A 6 -2.88 0.82 7.25
CA VAL A 6 -2.19 0.19 8.38
C VAL A 6 -1.39 -1.04 7.98
N SER A 7 -0.30 -1.33 8.67
CA SER A 7 0.44 -2.58 8.50
C SER A 7 -0.28 -3.76 9.12
N VAL A 8 -0.26 -4.90 8.42
CA VAL A 8 -0.83 -6.17 8.89
C VAL A 8 0.25 -6.97 9.62
N GLY A 9 -0.04 -7.35 10.87
CA GLY A 9 0.83 -8.19 11.70
C GLY A 9 0.76 -9.68 11.34
N ALA A 10 1.70 -10.48 11.88
CA ALA A 10 1.81 -11.92 11.59
C ALA A 10 0.57 -12.71 12.00
N ASP A 11 0.04 -12.45 13.20
CA ASP A 11 -1.15 -13.16 13.71
C ASP A 11 -2.39 -12.84 12.89
N SER A 12 -2.57 -11.57 12.50
CA SER A 12 -3.66 -11.13 11.62
C SER A 12 -3.56 -11.79 10.25
N TRP A 13 -2.37 -11.77 9.63
CA TRP A 13 -2.15 -12.37 8.31
C TRP A 13 -2.37 -13.89 8.31
N ALA A 14 -1.95 -14.59 9.37
CA ALA A 14 -2.10 -16.04 9.47
C ALA A 14 -3.57 -16.49 9.51
N GLN A 15 -4.48 -15.59 9.87
CA GLN A 15 -5.93 -15.83 9.93
C GLN A 15 -6.69 -15.17 8.77
N ASP A 16 -5.97 -14.46 7.89
CA ASP A 16 -6.56 -13.69 6.79
C ASP A 16 -6.92 -14.61 5.62
N GLU A 17 -8.16 -14.50 5.14
CA GLU A 17 -8.66 -15.28 4.00
C GLU A 17 -7.91 -14.96 2.70
N CYS A 18 -7.32 -13.76 2.57
CA CYS A 18 -6.50 -13.38 1.43
C CYS A 18 -5.19 -14.17 1.35
N ALA A 19 -4.65 -14.67 2.46
CA ALA A 19 -3.33 -15.30 2.49
C ALA A 19 -3.21 -16.55 1.58
N PRO A 20 -4.08 -17.57 1.69
CA PRO A 20 -4.04 -18.72 0.79
C PRO A 20 -4.41 -18.36 -0.65
N LEU A 21 -5.39 -17.46 -0.86
CA LEU A 21 -5.83 -17.06 -2.20
C LEU A 21 -4.76 -16.27 -2.96
N LEU A 22 -4.00 -15.42 -2.25
CA LEU A 22 -2.84 -14.75 -2.81
C LEU A 22 -1.75 -15.75 -3.19
N ALA A 23 -1.51 -16.77 -2.37
CA ALA A 23 -0.52 -17.80 -2.67
C ALA A 23 -0.87 -18.56 -3.97
N GLU A 24 -2.15 -18.90 -4.16
CA GLU A 24 -2.65 -19.50 -5.41
C GLU A 24 -2.50 -18.55 -6.60
N ALA A 25 -2.94 -17.29 -6.48
CA ALA A 25 -2.82 -16.30 -7.54
C ALA A 25 -1.36 -15.99 -7.93
N LEU A 26 -0.42 -16.06 -6.98
CA LEU A 26 1.02 -15.96 -7.25
C LEU A 26 1.55 -17.22 -7.95
N ALA A 27 1.12 -18.41 -7.53
CA ALA A 27 1.52 -19.67 -8.14
C ALA A 27 1.07 -19.76 -9.62
N ASP A 28 -0.13 -19.28 -9.95
CA ASP A 28 -0.63 -19.17 -11.32
C ASP A 28 0.24 -18.26 -12.20
N ARG A 29 0.99 -17.35 -11.58
CA ARG A 29 1.98 -16.46 -12.23
C ARG A 29 3.40 -17.01 -12.18
N GLY A 30 3.60 -18.23 -11.68
CA GLY A 30 4.91 -18.85 -11.51
C GLY A 30 5.78 -18.23 -10.41
N LEU A 31 5.16 -17.53 -9.45
CA LEU A 31 5.84 -16.86 -8.35
C LEU A 31 5.75 -17.67 -7.05
N PRO A 32 6.74 -17.56 -6.15
CA PRO A 32 6.67 -18.20 -4.84
C PRO A 32 5.55 -17.58 -3.99
N PRO A 33 4.94 -18.36 -3.07
CA PRO A 33 3.95 -17.84 -2.16
C PRO A 33 4.58 -16.83 -1.18
N TYR A 34 3.78 -15.88 -0.73
CA TYR A 34 4.16 -14.98 0.34
C TYR A 34 4.05 -15.69 1.70
N PRO A 35 5.13 -15.85 2.47
CA PRO A 35 5.09 -16.59 3.74
C PRO A 35 4.36 -15.84 4.87
N GLY A 36 3.97 -14.58 4.65
CA GLY A 36 3.46 -13.69 5.68
C GLY A 36 4.53 -12.79 6.29
N PRO A 37 4.10 -11.78 7.08
CA PRO A 37 5.01 -10.85 7.71
C PRO A 37 5.82 -11.50 8.84
N PRO A 38 7.05 -11.03 9.10
CA PRO A 38 7.81 -11.48 10.25
C PRO A 38 7.13 -11.07 11.57
N ALA A 39 7.31 -11.85 12.63
CA ALA A 39 6.66 -11.62 13.93
C ALA A 39 7.00 -10.25 14.57
N ALA A 40 8.14 -9.65 14.22
CA ALA A 40 8.58 -8.34 14.70
C ALA A 40 8.60 -7.28 13.57
N ALA A 41 7.59 -7.29 12.69
CA ALA A 41 7.42 -6.25 11.69
C ALA A 41 7.23 -4.88 12.37
N GLY A 42 7.70 -3.81 11.71
CA GLY A 42 7.45 -2.45 12.21
C GLY A 42 6.00 -2.04 11.96
N ASP A 43 5.50 -1.13 12.79
CA ASP A 43 4.15 -0.59 12.65
C ASP A 43 4.12 0.59 11.66
N PHE A 44 3.10 0.60 10.82
CA PHE A 44 2.73 1.71 9.95
C PHE A 44 1.26 1.99 10.12
N GLU A 45 0.91 3.27 10.31
CA GLU A 45 -0.47 3.71 10.42
C GLU A 45 -0.54 5.16 9.98
N GLU A 46 -1.36 5.45 8.97
CA GLU A 46 -1.65 6.81 8.50
C GLU A 46 -3.13 6.96 8.15
N LYS A 47 -3.72 8.11 8.46
CA LYS A 47 -5.15 8.36 8.28
C LYS A 47 -5.38 9.11 6.97
N LEU A 48 -6.29 8.62 6.14
CA LEU A 48 -6.72 9.30 4.94
C LEU A 48 -7.69 10.43 5.33
N VAL A 49 -7.14 11.64 5.50
CA VAL A 49 -7.89 12.85 5.90
C VAL A 49 -8.26 13.75 4.71
N PRO A 50 -7.37 14.01 3.73
CA PRO A 50 -7.68 14.92 2.61
C PRO A 50 -8.39 14.22 1.43
N SER A 51 -8.81 14.98 0.40
CA SER A 51 -9.24 14.38 -0.88
C SER A 51 -8.03 13.83 -1.65
N MET A 52 -8.21 12.68 -2.30
CA MET A 52 -7.21 12.06 -3.19
C MET A 52 -7.20 12.63 -4.61
N ASP A 53 -8.15 13.48 -5.02
CA ASP A 53 -8.37 13.82 -6.43
C ASP A 53 -7.10 14.32 -7.15
N ALA A 54 -6.36 15.24 -6.51
CA ALA A 54 -5.13 15.77 -7.07
C ALA A 54 -4.05 14.69 -7.21
N PHE A 55 -3.95 13.80 -6.23
CA PHE A 55 -3.04 12.67 -6.24
C PHE A 55 -3.43 11.64 -7.32
N SER A 56 -4.72 11.31 -7.43
CA SER A 56 -5.24 10.42 -8.47
C SER A 56 -4.93 10.97 -9.86
N ALA A 57 -5.17 12.25 -10.10
CA ALA A 57 -4.86 12.90 -11.37
C ALA A 57 -3.36 12.86 -11.71
N VAL A 58 -2.47 12.92 -10.72
CA VAL A 58 -1.01 12.77 -10.92
C VAL A 58 -0.68 11.31 -11.22
N CYS A 59 -1.25 10.35 -10.48
CA CYS A 59 -1.02 8.93 -10.72
C CYS A 59 -1.42 8.52 -12.14
N GLU A 60 -2.56 9.00 -12.65
CA GLU A 60 -2.99 8.74 -14.03
C GLU A 60 -1.97 9.21 -15.07
N ARG A 61 -1.43 10.43 -14.92
CA ARG A 61 -0.39 10.96 -15.82
C ARG A 61 0.88 10.13 -15.84
N HIS A 62 1.19 9.46 -14.74
CA HIS A 62 2.37 8.61 -14.58
C HIS A 62 2.09 7.12 -14.88
N GLY A 63 0.88 6.76 -15.32
CA GLY A 63 0.52 5.36 -15.56
C GLY A 63 0.44 4.52 -14.28
N ALA A 64 0.23 5.16 -13.13
CA ALA A 64 0.08 4.55 -11.81
C ALA A 64 -1.40 4.42 -11.38
N GLY A 65 -2.36 4.68 -12.28
CA GLY A 65 -3.80 4.63 -11.98
C GLY A 65 -4.28 3.29 -11.41
N GLN A 66 -3.78 2.17 -11.94
CA GLN A 66 -4.13 0.81 -11.47
C GLN A 66 -3.90 0.57 -9.98
N PHE A 67 -3.00 1.34 -9.34
CA PHE A 67 -2.72 1.21 -7.92
C PHE A 67 -3.85 1.80 -7.07
N LEU A 68 -4.57 2.79 -7.58
CA LEU A 68 -5.62 3.51 -6.83
C LEU A 68 -6.80 2.60 -6.45
N ASP A 69 -7.00 1.51 -7.19
CA ASP A 69 -8.03 0.51 -6.92
C ASP A 69 -7.59 -0.55 -5.90
N ALA A 70 -6.33 -0.54 -5.44
CA ALA A 70 -5.82 -1.54 -4.52
C ALA A 70 -6.38 -1.33 -3.11
N SER A 71 -6.86 -2.40 -2.49
CA SER A 71 -7.26 -2.44 -1.08
C SER A 71 -6.27 -3.22 -0.20
N LEU A 72 -5.31 -3.92 -0.81
CA LEU A 72 -4.22 -4.61 -0.13
C LEU A 72 -2.89 -4.36 -0.86
N ILE A 73 -1.85 -4.00 -0.12
CA ILE A 73 -0.50 -3.80 -0.66
C ILE A 73 0.43 -4.83 -0.02
N VAL A 74 1.15 -5.62 -0.81
CA VAL A 74 2.02 -6.71 -0.30
C VAL A 74 3.47 -6.54 -0.72
N PRO A 75 4.45 -7.05 0.06
CA PRO A 75 5.88 -6.86 -0.21
C PRO A 75 6.42 -7.67 -1.40
N VAL A 76 5.58 -8.50 -2.03
CA VAL A 76 5.94 -9.38 -3.14
C VAL A 76 6.01 -8.59 -4.45
N ASP A 77 6.98 -8.92 -5.30
CA ASP A 77 7.08 -8.34 -6.63
C ASP A 77 6.22 -9.12 -7.66
N PHE A 78 5.24 -8.44 -8.25
CA PHE A 78 4.47 -8.93 -9.40
C PHE A 78 3.93 -7.74 -10.21
N ALA A 79 3.60 -7.96 -11.48
CA ALA A 79 3.03 -6.94 -12.35
C ALA A 79 1.49 -6.95 -12.31
N GLY A 80 0.89 -5.77 -12.52
CA GLY A 80 -0.56 -5.60 -12.56
C GLY A 80 -1.24 -5.77 -11.20
N LEU A 81 -2.56 -5.85 -11.24
CA LEU A 81 -3.41 -6.11 -10.07
C LEU A 81 -3.68 -7.61 -9.94
N ILE A 82 -3.83 -8.10 -8.71
CA ILE A 82 -4.43 -9.40 -8.41
C ILE A 82 -5.79 -9.14 -7.77
N GLU A 83 -6.83 -9.79 -8.25
CA GLU A 83 -8.15 -9.73 -7.62
C GLU A 83 -8.40 -11.03 -6.86
N LEU A 84 -8.71 -10.91 -5.57
CA LEU A 84 -9.06 -12.02 -4.71
C LEU A 84 -10.56 -11.96 -4.42
N PRO A 85 -11.28 -13.09 -4.45
CA PRO A 85 -12.72 -13.16 -4.16
C PRO A 85 -13.00 -13.06 -2.66
N VAL A 86 -12.50 -12.02 -2.02
CA VAL A 86 -12.67 -11.70 -0.60
C VAL A 86 -13.26 -10.31 -0.50
N GLU A 87 -14.48 -10.21 0.04
CA GLU A 87 -15.17 -8.94 0.27
C GLU A 87 -14.39 -8.10 1.30
N ASN A 88 -14.30 -6.80 1.08
CA ASN A 88 -13.78 -5.85 2.04
C ASN A 88 -14.76 -4.68 2.22
N PRO A 89 -14.57 -3.80 3.21
CA PRO A 89 -15.51 -2.71 3.48
C PRO A 89 -15.76 -1.74 2.31
N TYR A 90 -14.98 -1.80 1.23
CA TYR A 90 -14.99 -0.86 0.12
C TYR A 90 -15.36 -1.48 -1.24
N ASP A 91 -15.30 -2.81 -1.38
CA ASP A 91 -15.52 -3.52 -2.65
C ASP A 91 -15.86 -5.00 -2.40
N ASP A 92 -16.54 -5.65 -3.35
CA ASP A 92 -16.91 -7.07 -3.30
C ASP A 92 -15.69 -8.00 -3.44
N VAL A 93 -14.56 -7.45 -3.88
CA VAL A 93 -13.29 -8.16 -4.07
C VAL A 93 -12.12 -7.40 -3.46
N THR A 94 -11.09 -8.13 -3.05
CA THR A 94 -9.85 -7.55 -2.53
C THR A 94 -8.81 -7.45 -3.63
N LYS A 95 -8.41 -6.22 -3.92
CA LYS A 95 -7.49 -5.87 -5.00
C LYS A 95 -6.09 -5.70 -4.44
N VAL A 96 -5.18 -6.57 -4.86
CA VAL A 96 -3.84 -6.68 -4.31
C VAL A 96 -2.81 -6.08 -5.27
N PHE A 97 -1.99 -5.18 -4.75
CA PHE A 97 -0.92 -4.53 -5.51
C PHE A 97 0.46 -4.73 -4.86
N SER A 98 1.49 -4.73 -5.71
CA SER A 98 2.87 -4.93 -5.27
C SER A 98 3.46 -3.65 -4.68
N ALA A 99 3.93 -3.71 -3.43
CA ALA A 99 4.69 -2.64 -2.80
C ALA A 99 6.00 -2.33 -3.56
N GLN A 100 6.62 -3.34 -4.18
CA GLN A 100 7.82 -3.16 -4.99
C GLN A 100 7.52 -2.31 -6.23
N ARG A 101 6.42 -2.60 -6.94
CA ARG A 101 5.98 -1.80 -8.08
C ARG A 101 5.54 -0.41 -7.65
N LEU A 102 4.78 -0.29 -6.57
CA LEU A 102 4.37 0.99 -6.03
C LEU A 102 5.58 1.89 -5.70
N ARG A 103 6.62 1.32 -5.08
CA ARG A 103 7.86 2.06 -4.75
C ARG A 103 8.52 2.64 -6.00
N VAL A 104 8.53 1.90 -7.10
CA VAL A 104 9.09 2.36 -8.39
C VAL A 104 8.21 3.45 -9.00
N LEU A 105 6.88 3.27 -8.99
CA LEU A 105 5.91 4.22 -9.53
C LEU A 105 5.92 5.56 -8.75
N MET A 106 6.09 5.51 -7.43
CA MET A 106 6.09 6.72 -6.59
C MET A 106 7.35 7.57 -6.75
N ALA A 107 8.45 7.04 -7.28
CA ALA A 107 9.70 7.80 -7.42
C ALA A 107 9.59 9.04 -8.34
N PRO A 108 9.12 8.93 -9.60
CA PRO A 108 8.92 10.10 -10.47
C PRO A 108 7.81 11.03 -9.96
N ILE A 109 6.74 10.48 -9.37
CA ILE A 109 5.64 11.27 -8.78
C ILE A 109 6.15 12.11 -7.61
N ALA A 110 6.98 11.54 -6.73
CA ALA A 110 7.61 12.27 -5.61
C ALA A 110 8.53 13.39 -6.09
N ALA A 111 9.25 13.19 -7.19
CA ALA A 111 10.08 14.23 -7.78
C ALA A 111 9.24 15.38 -8.36
N GLU A 112 8.17 15.09 -9.09
CA GLU A 112 7.24 16.10 -9.63
C GLU A 112 6.56 16.90 -8.52
N ALA A 113 6.10 16.22 -7.46
CA ALA A 113 5.44 16.87 -6.34
C ALA A 113 6.40 17.71 -5.48
N GLY A 114 7.72 17.60 -5.68
CA GLY A 114 8.71 18.31 -4.85
C GLY A 114 8.81 17.75 -3.43
N LEU A 115 8.62 16.44 -3.27
CA LEU A 115 8.57 15.80 -1.96
C LEU A 115 9.92 15.94 -1.21
N PRO A 116 9.92 16.32 0.07
CA PRO A 116 11.14 16.40 0.86
C PRO A 116 11.93 15.08 0.91
N ALA A 117 13.26 15.20 0.96
CA ALA A 117 14.15 14.04 1.05
C ALA A 117 13.97 13.26 2.37
N VAL A 118 13.74 13.99 3.46
CA VAL A 118 13.45 13.45 4.79
C VAL A 118 11.99 13.71 5.10
N LEU A 119 11.27 12.65 5.43
CA LEU A 119 9.87 12.72 5.82
C LEU A 119 9.72 12.40 7.32
N PRO A 120 8.68 12.92 7.97
CA PRO A 120 8.28 12.49 9.31
C PRO A 120 8.12 10.96 9.35
N ALA A 121 8.45 10.34 10.48
CA ALA A 121 8.39 8.89 10.64
C ALA A 121 7.68 8.51 11.94
N GLY A 122 7.06 7.34 11.93
CA GLY A 122 6.24 6.82 13.02
C GLY A 122 4.74 6.87 12.70
N PRO A 123 3.91 6.22 13.52
CA PRO A 123 2.46 6.22 13.33
C PRO A 123 1.89 7.64 13.34
N MET A 124 0.98 7.93 12.41
CA MET A 124 0.30 9.23 12.23
C MET A 124 1.22 10.43 11.95
N ALA A 125 2.50 10.20 11.68
CA ALA A 125 3.48 11.27 11.56
C ALA A 125 3.21 12.12 10.30
N LEU A 126 2.84 11.50 9.18
CA LEU A 126 2.49 12.23 7.96
C LEU A 126 1.16 12.95 8.11
N THR A 127 0.16 12.27 8.67
CA THR A 127 -1.19 12.81 8.94
C THR A 127 -1.10 14.10 9.76
N THR A 128 -0.17 14.15 10.71
CA THR A 128 -0.01 15.31 11.60
C THR A 128 0.82 16.43 10.97
N ALA A 129 1.78 16.10 10.11
CA ALA A 129 2.81 17.04 9.66
C ALA A 129 2.58 17.64 8.27
N ILE A 130 1.76 17.01 7.42
CA ILE A 130 1.58 17.43 6.02
C ILE A 130 0.14 17.87 5.79
N GLU A 131 -0.06 19.17 5.58
CA GLU A 131 -1.38 19.76 5.30
C GLU A 131 -1.76 19.72 3.82
N ASP A 132 -0.78 19.80 2.91
CA ASP A 132 -1.03 19.76 1.47
C ASP A 132 -1.50 18.37 1.04
N PRO A 133 -2.71 18.22 0.47
CA PRO A 133 -3.27 16.91 0.12
C PRO A 133 -2.39 16.11 -0.83
N LEU A 134 -1.83 16.74 -1.86
CA LEU A 134 -1.02 16.06 -2.86
C LEU A 134 0.28 15.55 -2.22
N LEU A 135 1.02 16.42 -1.53
CA LEU A 135 2.24 16.04 -0.83
C LEU A 135 1.98 14.95 0.21
N PHE A 136 0.85 15.01 0.93
CA PHE A 136 0.46 14.00 1.90
C PHE A 136 0.33 12.63 1.23
N TYR A 137 -0.46 12.50 0.17
CA TYR A 137 -0.67 11.21 -0.49
C TYR A 137 0.58 10.67 -1.17
N VAL A 138 1.40 11.55 -1.76
CA VAL A 138 2.68 11.16 -2.34
C VAL A 138 3.66 10.68 -1.25
N ALA A 139 3.70 11.35 -0.10
CA ALA A 139 4.48 10.92 1.06
C ALA A 139 3.99 9.58 1.60
N LEU A 140 2.67 9.46 1.79
CA LEU A 140 1.97 8.29 2.30
C LEU A 140 2.34 7.05 1.51
N PHE A 141 2.09 7.06 0.20
CA PHE A 141 2.29 5.86 -0.61
C PHE A 141 3.76 5.55 -0.87
N ARG A 142 4.64 6.56 -0.91
CA ARG A 142 6.09 6.34 -0.93
C ARG A 142 6.57 5.65 0.35
N GLN A 143 6.16 6.14 1.53
CA GLN A 143 6.56 5.54 2.80
C GLN A 143 5.91 4.18 3.03
N ALA A 144 4.64 4.01 2.70
CA ALA A 144 3.93 2.74 2.74
C ALA A 144 4.67 1.66 1.93
N ALA A 145 4.99 1.96 0.67
CA ALA A 145 5.72 1.03 -0.19
C ALA A 145 7.12 0.69 0.37
N GLN A 146 7.83 1.69 0.89
CA GLN A 146 9.14 1.49 1.52
C GLN A 146 9.05 0.67 2.81
N HIS A 147 8.05 0.93 3.64
CA HIS A 147 7.78 0.23 4.89
C HIS A 147 7.46 -1.23 4.63
N SER A 148 6.50 -1.50 3.75
CA SER A 148 6.10 -2.85 3.35
C SER A 148 7.28 -3.65 2.84
N VAL A 149 8.08 -3.08 1.93
CA VAL A 149 9.29 -3.76 1.40
C VAL A 149 10.36 -3.97 2.48
N ARG A 150 10.60 -2.97 3.34
CA ARG A 150 11.66 -3.04 4.35
C ARG A 150 11.35 -4.03 5.47
N HIS A 151 10.10 -4.05 5.92
CA HIS A 151 9.65 -4.88 7.04
C HIS A 151 9.00 -6.18 6.59
N GLY A 152 8.83 -6.36 5.28
CA GLY A 152 8.17 -7.53 4.71
C GLY A 152 6.75 -7.66 5.22
N CYS A 153 5.99 -6.57 5.31
CA CYS A 153 4.61 -6.59 5.83
C CYS A 153 3.57 -6.07 4.84
N PRO A 154 2.37 -6.66 4.79
CA PRO A 154 1.27 -6.11 4.01
C PRO A 154 0.75 -4.82 4.64
N LEU A 155 0.08 -4.00 3.83
CA LEU A 155 -0.69 -2.85 4.28
C LEU A 155 -2.12 -2.96 3.78
N THR A 156 -3.09 -2.64 4.63
CA THR A 156 -4.52 -2.71 4.33
C THR A 156 -5.25 -1.44 4.78
N TYR A 157 -6.43 -1.21 4.21
CA TYR A 157 -7.30 -0.11 4.59
C TYR A 157 -8.32 -0.55 5.65
N VAL A 158 -8.47 0.23 6.72
CA VAL A 158 -9.42 -0.02 7.84
C VAL A 158 -10.23 1.22 8.22
#